data_AF-A0A7W0LDC2-F1
#
_entry.id   AF-A0A7W0LDC2-F1
#
_cell.length_a   1.000
_cell.length_b   1.000
_cell.length_c   1.000
_cell.angle_alpha   90.00
_cell.angle_beta   90.00
_cell.angle_gamma   90.00
#
_symmetry.space_group_name_H-M   'P 1'
#
loop_
_entity.id
_entity.type
_entity.pdbx_description
1 polymer ?
#
loop_
_entity_poly.entity_id
_entity_poly.type
_entity_poly.pdbx_seq_one_letter_code
_entity_poly.pdbx_strand_id
1 'polypeptide(L)'
;MTLVLIRLYPRAWRQRYGEEMREMLAAQKPSLRTVTDLVAGAIDARFNPQSTPAAPAGRKEGVRTMVRSMRCAPEGISKQDQWRSMAWMLGGAAGLTLFGLTLTLLIGPNALSEGLLYSAFPASMMLGSECTYLKRYSQAARRVMSIGGAVLIILVVWAATAIAYRL
;
A
#
# COMPACT_ATOMS: atom_id res chain seq x y z
N MET A 1 -11.43 -9.04 14.49
CA MET A 1 -10.81 -8.20 13.42
C MET A 1 -11.12 -8.71 12.01
N THR A 2 -11.10 -10.01 11.75
CA THR A 2 -11.27 -10.63 10.41
C THR A 2 -12.62 -10.40 9.74
N LEU A 3 -13.71 -10.31 10.50
CA LEU A 3 -15.04 -10.04 9.95
C LEU A 3 -15.21 -8.62 9.39
N VAL A 4 -14.41 -7.65 9.87
CA VAL A 4 -14.44 -6.26 9.37
C VAL A 4 -13.88 -6.19 7.96
N LEU A 5 -12.85 -6.99 7.66
CA LEU A 5 -12.22 -7.06 6.34
C LEU A 5 -13.21 -7.54 5.27
N ILE A 6 -14.03 -8.54 5.59
CA ILE A 6 -15.06 -9.04 4.66
C ILE A 6 -16.09 -7.95 4.35
N ARG A 7 -16.45 -7.09 5.32
CA ARG A 7 -17.40 -5.98 5.11
C ARG A 7 -16.88 -4.92 4.12
N LEU A 8 -15.58 -4.89 3.83
CA LEU A 8 -15.03 -4.00 2.81
C LEU A 8 -15.42 -4.44 1.39
N TYR A 9 -15.73 -5.71 1.16
CA TYR A 9 -16.14 -6.20 -0.17
C TYR A 9 -17.58 -5.78 -0.55
N PRO A 10 -17.93 -5.65 -1.84
CA PRO A 10 -19.29 -5.37 -2.30
C PRO A 10 -20.32 -6.41 -1.83
N ARG A 11 -21.60 -6.02 -1.69
CA ARG A 11 -22.69 -6.92 -1.22
C ARG A 11 -22.82 -8.19 -2.09
N ALA A 12 -22.84 -8.05 -3.41
CA ALA A 12 -22.96 -9.18 -4.34
C ALA A 12 -21.77 -10.15 -4.23
N TRP A 13 -20.56 -9.62 -4.04
CA TRP A 13 -19.36 -10.44 -3.83
C TRP A 13 -19.46 -11.24 -2.53
N ARG A 14 -19.90 -10.60 -1.43
CA ARG A 14 -20.06 -11.27 -0.12
C ARG A 14 -21.12 -12.36 -0.14
N GLN A 15 -22.20 -12.17 -0.90
CA GLN A 15 -23.23 -13.19 -1.06
C GLN A 15 -22.71 -14.44 -1.76
N ARG A 16 -21.69 -14.31 -2.63
CA ARG A 16 -21.12 -15.41 -3.41
C ARG A 16 -19.93 -16.11 -2.74
N TYR A 17 -19.04 -15.35 -2.07
CA TYR A 17 -17.76 -15.87 -1.56
C TYR A 17 -17.52 -15.55 -0.07
N GLY A 18 -18.46 -14.88 0.61
CA GLY A 18 -18.25 -14.37 1.96
C GLY A 18 -18.17 -15.43 3.05
N GLU A 19 -18.87 -16.56 2.89
CA GLU A 19 -18.81 -17.68 3.84
C GLU A 19 -17.51 -18.47 3.68
N GLU A 20 -17.13 -18.85 2.45
CA GLU A 20 -15.85 -19.52 2.15
C GLU A 20 -14.66 -18.69 2.68
N MET A 21 -14.64 -17.38 2.41
CA MET A 21 -13.56 -16.52 2.88
C MET A 21 -13.54 -16.38 4.41
N ARG A 22 -14.69 -16.48 5.09
CA ARG A 22 -14.76 -16.45 6.55
C ARG A 22 -14.14 -17.70 7.16
N GLU A 23 -14.43 -18.87 6.59
CA GLU A 23 -13.86 -20.15 7.03
C GLU A 23 -12.34 -20.16 6.84
N MET A 24 -11.85 -19.70 5.69
CA MET A 24 -10.41 -19.58 5.43
C MET A 24 -9.71 -18.64 6.43
N LEU A 25 -10.35 -17.52 6.78
CA LEU A 25 -9.82 -16.54 7.73
C LEU A 25 -9.95 -16.98 9.20
N ALA A 26 -10.84 -17.93 9.50
CA ALA A 26 -10.93 -18.57 10.81
C ALA A 26 -9.84 -19.64 10.98
N ALA A 27 -9.50 -20.34 9.89
CA ALA A 27 -8.49 -21.40 9.88
C ALA A 27 -7.04 -20.88 9.98
N GLN A 28 -6.76 -19.64 9.55
CA GLN A 28 -5.42 -19.05 9.61
C GLN A 28 -5.44 -17.69 10.32
N LYS A 29 -4.51 -17.48 11.25
CA LYS A 29 -4.26 -16.14 11.80
C LYS A 29 -3.75 -15.24 10.68
N PRO A 30 -4.47 -14.16 10.31
CA PRO A 30 -4.05 -13.28 9.23
C PRO A 30 -2.78 -12.53 9.61
N SER A 31 -1.77 -12.58 8.75
CA SER A 31 -0.59 -11.71 8.86
C SER A 31 -0.92 -10.28 8.43
N LEU A 32 -0.11 -9.28 8.79
CA LEU A 32 -0.26 -7.91 8.29
C LEU A 32 -0.30 -7.86 6.75
N ARG A 33 0.50 -8.70 6.08
CA ARG A 33 0.49 -8.86 4.62
C ARG A 33 -0.84 -9.40 4.10
N THR A 34 -1.43 -10.36 4.81
CA THR A 34 -2.75 -10.91 4.46
C THR A 34 -3.82 -9.84 4.57
N VAL A 35 -3.76 -9.00 5.61
CA VAL A 35 -4.68 -7.87 5.80
C VAL A 35 -4.56 -6.87 4.65
N THR A 36 -3.35 -6.47 4.27
CA THR A 36 -3.13 -5.53 3.15
C THR A 36 -3.61 -6.10 1.82
N ASP A 37 -3.37 -7.39 1.56
CA ASP A 37 -3.82 -8.05 0.33
C ASP A 37 -5.36 -8.14 0.26
N LEU A 38 -6.02 -8.38 1.39
CA LEU A 38 -7.48 -8.37 1.51
C LEU A 38 -8.09 -6.98 1.28
N VAL A 39 -7.51 -5.94 1.88
CA VAL A 39 -7.97 -4.56 1.65
C VAL A 39 -7.81 -4.18 0.18
N ALA A 40 -6.67 -4.51 -0.42
CA ALA A 40 -6.42 -4.29 -1.85
C ALA A 40 -7.45 -4.99 -2.74
N GLY A 41 -7.74 -6.27 -2.47
CA GLY A 41 -8.75 -7.04 -3.18
C GLY A 41 -10.17 -6.49 -2.99
N ALA A 42 -10.50 -5.97 -1.80
CA ALA A 42 -11.79 -5.36 -1.54
C ALA A 42 -11.99 -4.05 -2.33
N ILE A 43 -10.94 -3.22 -2.42
CA ILE A 43 -10.94 -1.99 -3.21
C ILE A 43 -11.11 -2.33 -4.70
N ASP A 44 -10.35 -3.30 -5.20
CA ASP A 44 -10.42 -3.74 -6.59
C ASP A 44 -11.82 -4.26 -6.97
N ALA A 45 -12.41 -5.12 -6.13
CA ALA A 45 -13.74 -5.67 -6.33
C ALA A 45 -14.85 -4.59 -6.34
N ARG A 46 -14.62 -3.43 -5.70
CA ARG A 46 -15.56 -2.29 -5.76
C ARG A 46 -15.51 -1.54 -7.07
N PHE A 47 -14.33 -1.38 -7.65
CA PHE A 47 -14.15 -0.63 -8.90
C PHE A 47 -14.34 -1.49 -10.14
N ASN A 48 -14.19 -2.82 -10.03
CA ASN A 48 -14.36 -3.73 -11.16
C ASN A 48 -15.28 -4.91 -10.81
N PRO A 49 -16.60 -4.70 -10.73
CA PRO A 49 -17.57 -5.69 -10.25
C PRO A 49 -17.70 -6.95 -11.13
N GLN A 50 -17.10 -6.98 -12.33
CA GLN A 50 -17.19 -8.12 -13.27
C GLN A 50 -15.85 -8.81 -13.58
N SER A 51 -14.71 -8.27 -13.13
CA SER A 51 -13.40 -8.90 -13.37
C SER A 51 -12.83 -9.45 -12.07
N THR A 52 -13.12 -10.70 -11.76
CA THR A 52 -12.32 -11.42 -10.76
C THR A 52 -12.13 -12.86 -11.23
N PRO A 53 -11.09 -13.13 -12.06
CA PRO A 53 -10.42 -14.40 -11.91
C PRO A 53 -9.84 -14.39 -10.49
N ALA A 54 -10.25 -15.36 -9.67
CA ALA A 54 -9.62 -15.60 -8.39
C ALA A 54 -8.10 -15.71 -8.62
N ALA A 55 -7.33 -14.77 -8.07
CA ALA A 55 -5.90 -15.01 -7.92
C ALA A 55 -5.77 -16.32 -7.12
N PRO A 56 -5.07 -17.35 -7.61
CA PRO A 56 -5.12 -18.66 -7.00
C PRO A 56 -4.50 -18.61 -5.60
N ALA A 57 -5.37 -18.57 -4.60
CA ALA A 57 -5.05 -18.81 -3.21
C ALA A 57 -4.83 -20.32 -3.06
N GLY A 58 -3.62 -20.78 -3.40
CA GLY A 58 -3.26 -22.17 -3.17
C GLY A 58 -2.22 -22.71 -4.15
N ARG A 59 -0.96 -22.37 -3.95
CA ARG A 59 0.13 -23.31 -4.29
C ARG A 59 0.88 -23.66 -3.02
N LYS A 60 0.59 -24.86 -2.52
CA LYS A 60 1.41 -25.56 -1.53
C LYS A 60 2.70 -25.98 -2.25
N GLU A 61 3.80 -25.29 -2.02
CA GLU A 61 5.16 -25.83 -2.22
C GLU A 61 6.02 -25.36 -1.05
N GLY A 62 6.21 -26.27 -0.11
CA GLY A 62 6.92 -26.04 1.14
C GLY A 62 8.41 -25.79 0.95
N VAL A 63 8.94 -24.97 1.87
CA VAL A 63 10.29 -25.09 2.44
C VAL A 63 11.50 -24.82 1.52
N ARG A 64 11.34 -24.58 0.21
CA ARG A 64 12.47 -24.19 -0.69
C ARG A 64 12.47 -22.73 -1.18
N THR A 65 11.50 -21.92 -0.76
CA THR A 65 11.29 -20.54 -1.25
C THR A 65 11.91 -19.43 -0.40
N MET A 66 12.75 -19.74 0.59
CA MET A 66 13.40 -18.69 1.39
C MET A 66 14.60 -18.04 0.67
N VAL A 67 15.14 -18.65 -0.40
CA VAL A 67 16.25 -18.07 -1.19
C VAL A 67 15.77 -17.29 -2.43
N ARG A 68 14.49 -17.40 -2.81
CA ARG A 68 13.95 -16.76 -4.03
C ARG A 68 13.35 -15.37 -3.80
N SER A 69 13.24 -14.91 -2.55
CA SER A 69 12.80 -13.55 -2.20
C SER A 69 13.89 -12.47 -2.36
N MET A 70 15.09 -12.85 -2.80
CA MET A 70 16.19 -11.93 -3.16
C MET A 70 16.33 -11.72 -4.68
N ARG A 71 15.33 -12.06 -5.50
CA ARG A 71 15.21 -11.45 -6.83
C ARG A 71 14.41 -10.15 -6.69
N CYS A 72 15.09 -9.01 -6.80
CA CYS A 72 14.53 -7.66 -6.72
C CYS A 72 13.48 -7.30 -7.81
N ALA A 73 12.95 -8.27 -8.55
CA ALA A 73 11.93 -8.06 -9.55
C ALA A 73 10.93 -9.21 -9.54
N PRO A 74 9.69 -8.99 -9.10
CA PRO A 74 8.56 -9.86 -9.44
C PRO A 74 8.51 -10.13 -10.95
N GLU A 75 8.19 -11.36 -11.36
CA GLU A 75 7.99 -11.72 -12.77
C GLU A 75 6.93 -10.79 -13.41
N GLY A 76 7.24 -10.18 -14.57
CA GLY A 76 6.34 -9.28 -15.31
C GLY A 76 6.58 -7.76 -15.16
N ILE A 77 7.66 -7.34 -14.51
CA ILE A 77 8.05 -5.92 -14.40
C ILE A 77 9.03 -5.55 -15.52
N SER A 78 8.66 -4.53 -16.31
CA SER A 78 9.53 -4.00 -17.37
C SER A 78 10.65 -3.12 -16.78
N LYS A 79 11.79 -2.99 -17.47
CA LYS A 79 12.82 -1.98 -17.15
C LYS A 79 12.23 -0.58 -17.07
N GLN A 80 11.21 -0.28 -17.89
CA GLN A 80 10.51 1.00 -17.86
C GLN A 80 9.74 1.22 -16.55
N ASP A 81 9.15 0.16 -15.98
CA ASP A 81 8.43 0.24 -14.70
C ASP A 81 9.39 0.45 -13.53
N GLN A 82 10.56 -0.19 -13.57
CA GLN A 82 11.63 0.04 -12.59
C GLN A 82 12.11 1.48 -12.63
N TRP A 83 12.35 2.03 -13.83
CA TRP A 83 12.79 3.41 -13.96
C TRP A 83 11.73 4.41 -13.51
N ARG A 84 10.44 4.16 -13.81
CA ARG A 84 9.33 4.97 -13.29
C ARG A 84 9.22 4.89 -11.77
N SER A 85 9.36 3.71 -11.18
CA SER A 85 9.39 3.56 -9.72
C SER A 85 10.56 4.31 -9.10
N MET A 86 11.74 4.26 -9.72
CA MET A 86 12.92 4.99 -9.25
C MET A 86 12.74 6.51 -9.38
N ALA A 87 12.15 6.96 -10.48
CA ALA A 87 11.81 8.37 -10.70
C ALA A 87 10.80 8.87 -9.65
N TRP A 88 9.76 8.09 -9.34
CA TRP A 88 8.85 8.41 -8.24
C TRP A 88 9.58 8.46 -6.91
N MET A 89 10.42 7.47 -6.61
CA MET A 89 11.11 7.38 -5.33
C MET A 89 12.05 8.56 -5.10
N LEU A 90 12.89 8.88 -6.09
CA LEU A 90 13.86 9.99 -6.01
C LEU A 90 13.16 11.34 -6.13
N GLY A 91 12.31 11.51 -7.14
CA GLY A 91 11.63 12.78 -7.42
C GLY A 91 10.60 13.14 -6.37
N GLY A 92 9.80 12.18 -5.90
CA GLY A 92 8.83 12.38 -4.83
C GLY A 92 9.49 12.70 -3.49
N ALA A 93 10.59 12.02 -3.16
CA ALA A 93 11.34 12.29 -1.93
C ALA A 93 12.00 13.67 -1.99
N ALA A 94 12.67 14.00 -3.10
CA ALA A 94 13.26 15.32 -3.30
C ALA A 94 12.21 16.42 -3.28
N GLY A 95 11.06 16.23 -3.94
CA GLY A 95 9.97 17.18 -3.98
C GLY A 95 9.35 17.45 -2.61
N LEU A 96 9.01 16.39 -1.86
CA LEU A 96 8.48 16.52 -0.49
C LEU A 96 9.52 17.14 0.46
N THR A 97 10.80 16.80 0.29
CA THR A 97 11.88 17.37 1.10
C THR A 97 12.05 18.85 0.83
N LEU A 98 12.11 19.26 -0.44
CA LEU A 98 12.18 20.67 -0.82
C LEU A 98 10.98 21.43 -0.29
N PHE A 99 9.77 20.87 -0.42
CA PHE A 99 8.56 21.49 0.10
C PHE A 99 8.59 21.64 1.62
N GLY A 100 9.02 20.62 2.36
CA GLY A 100 9.21 20.68 3.81
C GLY A 100 10.26 21.73 4.21
N LEU A 101 11.39 21.80 3.50
CA LEU A 101 12.41 22.82 3.73
C LEU A 101 11.88 24.23 3.44
N THR A 102 11.15 24.42 2.35
CA THR A 102 10.52 25.71 2.02
C THR A 102 9.55 26.14 3.12
N LEU A 103 8.72 25.23 3.64
CA LEU A 103 7.83 25.52 4.77
C LEU A 103 8.61 25.93 6.03
N THR A 104 9.70 25.22 6.34
CA THR A 104 10.58 25.56 7.47
C THR A 104 11.23 26.94 7.30
N LEU A 105 11.63 27.30 6.08
CA LEU A 105 12.24 28.60 5.80
C LEU A 105 11.23 29.75 5.84
N LEU A 106 9.99 29.53 5.40
CA LEU A 106 8.96 30.58 5.32
C LEU A 106 8.23 30.81 6.64
N ILE A 107 7.96 29.75 7.40
CA ILE A 107 7.06 29.79 8.57
C ILE A 107 7.81 29.39 9.87
N GLY A 108 9.07 28.95 9.75
CA GLY A 108 9.84 28.39 10.86
C GLY A 108 9.57 26.89 11.07
N PRO A 109 10.38 26.24 11.93
CA PRO A 109 10.22 24.83 12.24
C PRO A 109 8.87 24.60 12.93
N ASN A 110 8.09 23.68 12.38
CA ASN A 110 6.80 23.30 12.93
C ASN A 110 6.55 21.81 12.68
N ALA A 111 5.58 21.25 13.40
CA ALA A 111 5.26 19.82 13.31
C ALA A 111 4.94 19.35 11.88
N LEU A 112 4.36 20.22 11.04
CA LEU A 112 4.02 19.90 9.65
C LEU A 112 5.26 19.83 8.77
N SER A 113 6.17 20.81 8.85
CA SER A 113 7.38 20.82 8.04
C SER A 113 8.32 19.67 8.40
N GLU A 114 8.52 19.39 9.69
CA GLU A 114 9.28 18.21 10.13
C GLU A 114 8.59 16.90 9.76
N GLY A 115 7.26 16.82 9.93
CA GLY A 115 6.49 15.64 9.54
C GLY A 115 6.62 15.32 8.05
N LEU A 116 6.62 16.35 7.19
CA LEU A 116 6.86 16.21 5.75
C LEU A 116 8.28 15.73 5.45
N LEU A 117 9.30 16.26 6.12
CA LEU A 117 10.68 15.82 5.95
C LEU A 117 10.86 14.34 6.32
N TYR A 118 10.32 13.92 7.46
CA TYR A 118 10.42 12.53 7.91
C TYR A 118 9.59 11.55 7.07
N SER A 119 8.46 12.01 6.52
CA SER A 119 7.61 11.18 5.66
C SER A 119 8.01 11.16 4.19
N ALA A 120 8.92 12.04 3.76
CA ALA A 120 9.30 12.21 2.35
C ALA A 120 9.73 10.89 1.67
N PHE A 121 10.65 10.15 2.28
CA PHE A 121 11.10 8.85 1.76
C PHE A 121 10.00 7.78 1.78
N PRO A 122 9.36 7.45 2.91
CA PRO A 122 8.36 6.37 2.94
C PRO A 122 7.10 6.68 2.12
N ALA A 123 6.64 7.95 2.08
CA ALA A 123 5.52 8.35 1.23
C ALA A 123 5.88 8.22 -0.25
N SER A 124 7.09 8.63 -0.64
CA SER A 124 7.61 8.49 -2.00
C SER A 124 7.78 7.02 -2.42
N MET A 125 8.25 6.16 -1.51
CA MET A 125 8.31 4.71 -1.72
C MET A 125 6.91 4.12 -1.97
N MET A 126 5.91 4.58 -1.21
CA MET A 126 4.52 4.13 -1.39
C MET A 126 3.96 4.50 -2.76
N LEU A 127 4.26 5.71 -3.25
CA LEU A 127 3.91 6.13 -4.61
C LEU A 127 4.62 5.29 -5.68
N GLY A 128 5.90 4.96 -5.47
CA GLY A 128 6.67 4.09 -6.38
C GLY A 128 6.14 2.64 -6.45
N SER A 129 5.53 2.14 -5.36
CA SER A 129 4.95 0.79 -5.30
C SER A 129 3.87 0.54 -6.36
N GLU A 130 3.29 1.62 -6.89
CA GLU A 130 2.27 1.60 -7.93
C GLU A 130 2.78 1.05 -9.27
N CYS A 131 4.07 1.19 -9.55
CA CYS A 131 4.72 0.68 -10.76
C CYS A 131 5.24 -0.76 -10.60
N THR A 132 5.35 -1.26 -9.37
CA THR A 132 5.94 -2.56 -9.06
C THR A 132 4.93 -3.46 -8.36
N TYR A 133 4.81 -3.35 -7.03
CA TYR A 133 4.01 -4.23 -6.18
C TYR A 133 2.51 -4.22 -6.51
N LEU A 134 1.95 -3.04 -6.82
CA LEU A 134 0.51 -2.90 -7.04
C LEU A 134 0.09 -3.17 -8.49
N LYS A 135 1.03 -3.43 -9.41
CA LYS A 135 0.75 -3.60 -10.85
C LYS A 135 -0.29 -4.69 -11.16
N ARG A 136 -0.45 -5.68 -10.26
CA ARG A 136 -1.43 -6.77 -10.36
C ARG A 136 -2.90 -6.34 -10.17
N TYR A 137 -3.15 -5.14 -9.63
CA TYR A 137 -4.49 -4.62 -9.36
C TYR A 137 -4.99 -3.67 -10.45
N SER A 138 -6.30 -3.40 -10.50
CA SER A 138 -6.86 -2.42 -11.43
C SER A 138 -6.25 -1.03 -11.24
N GLN A 139 -6.29 -0.19 -12.28
CA GLN A 139 -5.74 1.16 -12.22
C GLN A 139 -6.36 2.01 -11.10
N ALA A 140 -7.67 1.84 -10.84
CA ALA A 140 -8.35 2.55 -9.77
C ALA A 140 -7.84 2.10 -8.40
N ALA A 141 -7.74 0.79 -8.16
CA ALA A 141 -7.24 0.25 -6.90
C ALA A 141 -5.77 0.63 -6.66
N ARG A 142 -4.95 0.62 -7.71
CA ARG A 142 -3.54 1.07 -7.68
C ARG A 142 -3.42 2.50 -7.17
N ARG A 143 -4.16 3.44 -7.77
CA ARG A 143 -4.13 4.87 -7.40
C ARG A 143 -4.61 5.09 -5.98
N VAL A 144 -5.71 4.45 -5.60
CA VAL A 144 -6.27 4.57 -4.25
C VAL A 144 -5.28 4.06 -3.20
N MET A 145 -4.65 2.90 -3.43
CA MET A 145 -3.69 2.35 -2.47
C MET A 145 -2.40 3.17 -2.40
N SER A 146 -1.84 3.54 -3.56
CA SER A 146 -0.62 4.34 -3.68
C SER A 146 -0.77 5.70 -3.00
N ILE A 147 -1.75 6.50 -3.44
CA ILE A 147 -2.00 7.85 -2.94
C ILE A 147 -2.52 7.79 -1.50
N GLY A 148 -3.50 6.92 -1.23
CA GLY A 148 -4.09 6.79 0.11
C GLY A 148 -3.06 6.32 1.14
N GLY A 149 -2.17 5.40 0.77
CA GLY A 149 -1.06 4.97 1.59
C GLY A 149 -0.04 6.07 1.87
N ALA A 150 0.36 6.82 0.84
CA ALA A 150 1.27 7.95 1.00
C ALA A 150 0.69 9.03 1.92
N VAL A 151 -0.57 9.39 1.73
CA VAL A 151 -1.29 10.35 2.60
C VAL A 151 -1.38 9.83 4.03
N LEU A 152 -1.72 8.55 4.22
CA LEU A 152 -1.77 7.94 5.55
C LEU A 152 -0.41 8.01 6.26
N ILE A 153 0.69 7.71 5.57
CA ILE A 153 2.04 7.82 6.11
C ILE A 153 2.32 9.26 6.55
N ILE A 154 2.04 10.25 5.70
CA ILE A 154 2.25 11.66 6.02
C ILE A 154 1.44 12.06 7.26
N LEU A 155 0.15 11.68 7.33
CA LEU A 155 -0.71 12.02 8.46
C LEU A 155 -0.28 11.37 9.77
N VAL A 156 0.15 10.10 9.74
CA VAL A 156 0.64 9.40 10.93
C VAL A 156 1.92 10.04 11.45
N VAL A 157 2.87 10.33 10.55
CA VAL A 157 4.14 10.97 10.92
C VAL A 157 3.88 12.39 11.43
N TRP A 158 3.00 13.15 10.77
CA TRP A 158 2.61 14.49 11.23
C TRP A 158 1.93 14.46 12.60
N ALA A 159 1.04 13.51 12.85
CA ALA A 159 0.41 13.37 14.16
C ALA A 159 1.46 13.05 15.24
N ALA A 160 2.42 12.18 14.93
CA ALA A 160 3.51 11.84 15.85
C ALA A 160 4.39 13.06 16.17
N THR A 161 4.78 13.85 15.16
CA THR A 161 5.54 15.09 15.39
C THR A 161 4.72 16.13 16.14
N ALA A 162 3.43 16.28 15.82
CA ALA A 162 2.55 17.22 16.51
C ALA A 162 2.35 16.87 18.00
N ILE A 163 2.33 15.57 18.34
CA ILE A 163 2.32 15.11 19.73
C ILE A 163 3.66 15.45 20.41
N ALA A 164 4.78 15.20 19.74
CA ALA A 164 6.11 15.48 20.28
C ALA A 164 6.31 16.99 20.56
N TYR A 165 5.77 17.88 19.72
CA TYR A 165 5.82 19.33 19.94
C TYR A 165 4.95 19.82 21.11
N ARG A 166 4.03 18.99 21.62
CA ARG A 166 3.15 19.33 22.75
C ARG A 166 3.65 18.79 24.10
N LEU A 167 4.67 17.93 24.07
CA LEU A 167 5.33 17.37 25.25
C LEU A 167 6.53 18.25 25.65
#